data_AF-A0A4Q3FEK4-F1
#
_entry.id   AF-A0A4Q3FEK4-F1
#
_cell.length_a   1.000
_cell.length_b   1.000
_cell.length_c   1.000
_cell.angle_alpha   90.00
_cell.angle_beta   90.00
_cell.angle_gamma   90.00
#
_symmetry.space_group_name_H-M   'P 1'
#
loop_
_entity.id
_entity.type
_entity.pdbx_description
1 polymer ?
#
loop_
_entity_poly.entity_id
_entity_poly.type
_entity_poly.pdbx_seq_one_letter_code
_entity_poly.pdbx_strand_id
1 'polypeptide(L)'
;MAGGKETPRQRMIGILYLVLLGLIALNVPDSLLNAFKNISDSLNASKSNVQAGINNTYEAFQQKIKEQPDRARPIEAKARQASSLVKELEDYVESLKKELVEKTGGFDENLQDYKGRDNLDVTADYMINNKNAFTLRKKIDETREKLLSLLDEKDRAGTKLSLETIDPPQKKGYAKESWEEAYFGDGIPMGAAVTSLNKVQADAKNAESEVVKKILGKVDQAVVNLDKFAAVAVAPSSYVIAGQPYTAQVFLTASDSKSNPNITVGGSKLPTTDGKGTYSVSTSGEGIRTWIGTITVKQNDGTTKTYSTPPQTYQVARPSAVVSPDKMNVLYVGVPNPVSVSAPGMAKEKLRLSISGGSISGS
;
A
#
# COMPACT_ATOMS: atom_id res chain seq x y z
N MET A 1 -20.23 51.69 57.73
CA MET A 1 -21.12 51.50 58.89
C MET A 1 -21.06 50.04 59.32
N ALA A 2 -21.06 49.81 60.64
CA ALA A 2 -21.18 48.52 61.32
C ALA A 2 -20.04 47.49 61.16
N GLY A 3 -18.83 47.86 61.57
CA GLY A 3 -17.85 46.89 62.10
C GLY A 3 -18.28 46.42 63.50
N GLY A 4 -19.41 45.72 63.59
CA GLY A 4 -19.78 45.01 64.81
C GLY A 4 -18.74 43.92 65.05
N LYS A 5 -18.09 43.92 66.22
CA LYS A 5 -17.24 42.80 66.63
C LYS A 5 -18.12 41.54 66.62
N GLU A 6 -17.99 40.72 65.57
CA GLU A 6 -18.69 39.45 65.49
C GLU A 6 -18.49 38.69 66.80
N THR A 7 -19.59 38.27 67.41
CA THR A 7 -19.52 37.45 68.61
C THR A 7 -18.73 36.18 68.30
N PRO A 8 -17.98 35.59 69.25
CA PRO A 8 -17.23 34.35 69.02
C PRO A 8 -18.07 33.24 68.35
N ARG A 9 -19.39 33.22 68.60
CA ARG A 9 -20.37 32.36 67.93
C ARG A 9 -20.54 32.65 66.44
N GLN A 10 -20.64 33.92 66.04
CA GLN A 10 -20.74 34.32 64.63
C GLN A 10 -19.44 34.02 63.88
N ARG A 11 -18.28 34.24 64.51
CA ARG A 11 -16.98 33.83 63.94
C ARG A 11 -16.88 32.33 63.75
N MET A 12 -17.34 31.53 64.72
CA MET A 12 -17.40 30.07 64.55
C MET A 12 -18.35 29.65 63.43
N ILE A 13 -19.53 30.27 63.31
CA ILE A 13 -20.48 29.97 62.24
C ILE A 13 -19.90 30.39 60.87
N GLY A 14 -19.22 31.53 60.79
CA GLY A 14 -18.54 31.99 59.57
C GLY A 14 -17.41 31.06 59.15
N ILE A 15 -16.58 30.59 60.10
CA ILE A 15 -15.52 29.60 59.83
C ILE A 15 -16.15 28.27 59.40
N LEU A 16 -17.21 27.78 60.07
CA LEU A 16 -17.90 26.55 59.67
C LEU A 16 -18.53 26.67 58.27
N TYR A 17 -19.11 27.81 57.92
CA TYR A 17 -19.67 28.03 56.60
C TYR A 17 -18.59 28.09 55.53
N LEU A 18 -17.44 28.72 55.80
CA LEU A 18 -16.28 28.71 54.89
C LEU A 18 -15.69 27.30 54.74
N VAL A 19 -15.63 26.52 55.81
CA VAL A 19 -15.17 25.12 55.78
C VAL A 19 -16.17 24.25 55.00
N LEU A 20 -17.47 24.40 55.24
CA LEU A 20 -18.51 23.66 54.52
C LEU A 20 -18.53 24.03 53.03
N LEU A 21 -18.42 25.33 52.71
CA LEU A 21 -18.31 25.81 51.34
C LEU A 21 -17.04 25.27 50.66
N GLY A 22 -15.92 25.23 51.40
CA GLY A 22 -14.67 24.62 50.95
C GLY A 22 -14.80 23.12 50.68
N LEU A 23 -15.46 22.36 51.57
CA LEU A 23 -15.70 20.92 51.38
C LEU A 23 -16.61 20.64 50.19
N ILE A 24 -17.65 21.45 49.97
CA ILE A 24 -18.52 21.33 48.79
C ILE A 24 -17.75 21.69 47.51
N ALA A 25 -16.87 22.70 47.57
CA ALA A 25 -16.07 23.12 46.42
C ALA A 25 -14.98 22.11 46.04
N LEU A 26 -14.49 21.31 46.99
CA LEU A 26 -13.50 20.25 46.75
C LEU A 26 -14.13 18.94 46.25
N ASN A 27 -15.42 18.72 46.49
CA ASN A 27 -16.10 17.53 46.01
C ASN A 27 -16.52 17.67 44.53
N VAL A 28 -16.19 16.64 43.75
CA VAL A 28 -16.61 16.55 42.35
C VAL A 28 -18.09 16.17 42.28
N PRO A 29 -18.94 16.88 41.52
CA PRO A 29 -20.36 16.54 41.41
C PRO A 29 -20.57 15.15 40.80
N ASP A 30 -21.49 14.35 41.37
CA ASP A 30 -21.84 13.01 40.86
C ASP A 30 -22.26 13.02 39.39
N SER A 31 -22.92 14.09 38.94
CA SER A 31 -23.32 14.26 37.53
C SER A 31 -22.12 14.32 36.59
N LEU A 32 -21.01 14.93 37.02
CA LEU A 32 -19.77 15.00 36.25
C LEU A 32 -19.07 13.63 36.22
N LEU A 33 -19.02 12.92 37.35
CA LEU A 33 -18.46 11.58 37.45
C LEU A 33 -19.23 10.58 36.56
N ASN A 34 -20.56 10.65 36.57
CA ASN A 34 -21.41 9.86 35.68
C ASN A 34 -21.18 10.20 34.19
N ALA A 35 -20.90 11.47 33.86
CA ALA A 35 -20.56 11.85 32.49
C ALA A 35 -19.22 11.23 32.05
N PHE A 36 -18.20 11.22 32.92
CA PHE A 36 -16.93 10.54 32.64
C PHE A 36 -17.11 9.04 32.44
N LYS A 37 -17.89 8.38 33.31
CA LYS A 37 -18.24 6.97 33.15
C LYS A 37 -18.90 6.69 31.79
N ASN A 38 -19.92 7.46 31.41
CA ASN A 38 -20.61 7.28 30.13
C ASN A 38 -19.66 7.45 28.93
N ILE A 39 -18.74 8.41 28.99
CA ILE A 39 -17.71 8.62 27.95
C ILE A 39 -16.77 7.40 27.92
N SER A 40 -16.31 6.95 29.08
CA SER A 40 -15.46 5.78 29.22
C SER A 40 -16.10 4.52 28.62
N ASP A 41 -17.38 4.27 28.92
CA ASP A 41 -18.12 3.13 28.38
C ASP A 41 -18.29 3.24 26.86
N SER A 42 -18.58 4.44 26.36
CA SER A 42 -18.65 4.70 24.91
C SER A 42 -17.31 4.47 24.21
N LEU A 43 -16.20 4.90 24.82
CA LEU A 43 -14.84 4.67 24.30
C LEU A 43 -14.47 3.19 24.30
N ASN A 44 -14.83 2.45 25.35
CA ASN A 44 -14.64 1.00 25.41
C ASN A 44 -15.46 0.25 24.34
N ALA A 45 -16.72 0.66 24.13
CA ALA A 45 -17.55 0.13 23.05
C ALA A 45 -16.93 0.45 21.67
N SER A 46 -16.46 1.67 21.46
CA SER A 46 -15.76 2.08 20.23
C SER A 46 -14.49 1.26 20.01
N LYS A 47 -13.67 1.05 21.05
CA LYS A 47 -12.48 0.21 21.01
C LYS A 47 -12.81 -1.22 20.56
N SER A 48 -13.86 -1.82 21.14
CA SER A 48 -14.32 -3.17 20.77
C SER A 48 -14.78 -3.23 19.29
N ASN A 49 -15.53 -2.24 18.84
CA ASN A 49 -15.98 -2.14 17.44
C ASN A 49 -14.81 -2.02 16.45
N VAL A 50 -13.80 -1.19 16.79
CA VAL A 50 -12.61 -1.03 15.96
C VAL A 50 -11.79 -2.32 15.94
N GLN A 51 -11.65 -3.01 17.08
CA GLN A 51 -11.00 -4.32 17.15
C GLN A 51 -11.71 -5.35 16.27
N ALA A 52 -13.05 -5.39 16.28
CA ALA A 52 -13.81 -6.26 15.39
C ALA A 52 -13.56 -5.91 13.91
N GLY A 53 -13.50 -4.62 13.57
CA GLY A 53 -13.15 -4.16 12.23
C GLY A 53 -11.74 -4.57 11.77
N ILE A 54 -10.77 -4.54 12.68
CA ILE A 54 -9.40 -5.01 12.43
C ILE A 54 -9.41 -6.53 12.17
N ASN A 55 -10.09 -7.31 13.02
CA ASN A 55 -10.20 -8.76 12.86
C ASN A 55 -10.83 -9.13 11.51
N ASN A 56 -11.94 -8.47 11.14
CA ASN A 56 -12.60 -8.66 9.84
C ASN A 56 -11.66 -8.35 8.67
N THR A 57 -10.80 -7.33 8.82
CA THR A 57 -9.80 -6.97 7.79
C THR A 57 -8.77 -8.09 7.62
N TYR A 58 -8.29 -8.67 8.73
CA TYR A 58 -7.38 -9.82 8.69
C TYR A 58 -8.04 -11.07 8.10
N GLU A 59 -9.29 -11.34 8.45
CA GLU A 59 -10.06 -12.46 7.92
C GLU A 59 -10.27 -12.34 6.41
N ALA A 60 -10.64 -11.16 5.93
CA ALA A 60 -10.75 -10.87 4.49
C ALA A 60 -9.41 -11.09 3.77
N PHE A 61 -8.30 -10.72 4.41
CA PHE A 61 -6.96 -10.89 3.87
C PHE A 61 -6.51 -12.37 3.78
N GLN A 62 -7.09 -13.28 4.58
CA GLN A 62 -6.76 -14.71 4.48
C GLN A 62 -7.09 -15.31 3.10
N GLN A 63 -8.12 -14.80 2.42
CA GLN A 63 -8.40 -15.24 1.04
C GLN A 63 -7.29 -14.80 0.08
N LYS A 64 -6.77 -13.58 0.26
CA LYS A 64 -5.64 -13.06 -0.55
C LYS A 64 -4.36 -13.85 -0.33
N ILE A 65 -4.15 -14.40 0.87
CA ILE A 65 -3.03 -15.30 1.16
C ILE A 65 -3.15 -16.62 0.38
N LYS A 66 -4.37 -17.17 0.25
CA LYS A 66 -4.60 -18.39 -0.54
C LYS A 66 -4.37 -18.15 -2.03
N GLU A 67 -4.76 -16.98 -2.53
CA GLU A 67 -4.58 -16.61 -3.94
C GLU A 67 -3.12 -16.28 -4.29
N GLN A 68 -2.40 -15.56 -3.42
CA GLN A 68 -1.04 -15.06 -3.69
C GLN A 68 -0.13 -15.15 -2.45
N PRO A 69 0.29 -16.37 -2.05
CA PRO A 69 1.02 -16.58 -0.79
C PRO A 69 2.36 -15.85 -0.73
N ASP A 70 3.12 -15.79 -1.83
CA ASP A 70 4.43 -15.15 -1.87
C ASP A 70 4.38 -13.64 -1.60
N ARG A 71 3.30 -12.97 -2.04
CA ARG A 71 3.14 -11.52 -1.89
C ARG A 71 2.40 -11.16 -0.60
N ALA A 72 1.40 -11.94 -0.23
CA ALA A 72 0.54 -11.63 0.90
C ALA A 72 1.25 -11.86 2.25
N ARG A 73 2.11 -12.89 2.38
CA ARG A 73 2.83 -13.20 3.62
C ARG A 73 3.68 -12.06 4.19
N PRO A 74 4.56 -11.39 3.42
CA PRO A 74 5.35 -10.27 3.95
C PRO A 74 4.48 -9.06 4.31
N ILE A 75 3.35 -8.85 3.62
CA ILE A 75 2.40 -7.78 3.91
C ILE A 75 1.65 -8.07 5.23
N GLU A 76 1.19 -9.31 5.43
CA GLU A 76 0.56 -9.74 6.67
C GLU A 76 1.53 -9.61 7.86
N ALA A 77 2.78 -10.02 7.70
CA ALA A 77 3.79 -9.90 8.75
C ALA A 77 3.98 -8.45 9.20
N LYS A 78 4.04 -7.51 8.26
CA LYS A 78 4.09 -6.06 8.57
C LYS A 78 2.84 -5.57 9.29
N ALA A 79 1.65 -6.00 8.85
CA ALA A 79 0.40 -5.64 9.52
C ALA A 79 0.35 -6.18 10.96
N ARG A 80 0.74 -7.45 11.16
CA ARG A 80 0.81 -8.07 12.49
C ARG A 80 1.82 -7.38 13.41
N GLN A 81 2.92 -6.87 12.86
CA GLN A 81 3.87 -6.07 13.61
C GLN A 81 3.22 -4.78 14.13
N ALA A 82 2.39 -4.11 13.33
CA ALA A 82 1.62 -2.93 13.78
C ALA A 82 0.66 -3.28 14.94
N SER A 83 -0.06 -4.40 14.82
CA SER A 83 -0.93 -4.90 15.90
C SER A 83 -0.17 -5.24 17.19
N SER A 84 1.03 -5.80 17.09
CA SER A 84 1.86 -6.10 18.27
C SER A 84 2.30 -4.83 19.01
N LEU A 85 2.74 -3.80 18.27
CA LEU A 85 3.16 -2.53 18.86
C LEU A 85 2.03 -1.83 19.60
N VAL A 86 0.81 -1.87 19.03
CA VAL A 86 -0.38 -1.29 19.68
C VAL A 86 -0.77 -2.10 20.90
N LYS A 87 -0.69 -3.43 20.84
CA LYS A 87 -0.96 -4.30 21.98
C LYS A 87 -0.02 -4.01 23.16
N GLU A 88 1.28 -3.81 22.90
CA GLU A 88 2.24 -3.44 23.96
C GLU A 88 1.87 -2.12 24.65
N LEU A 89 1.37 -1.13 23.89
CA LEU A 89 0.89 0.14 24.45
C LEU A 89 -0.40 -0.07 25.26
N GLU A 90 -1.35 -0.86 24.74
CA GLU A 90 -2.60 -1.15 25.45
C GLU A 90 -2.38 -1.91 26.76
N ASP A 91 -1.49 -2.90 26.76
CA ASP A 91 -1.14 -3.68 27.95
C ASP A 91 -0.52 -2.78 29.02
N TYR A 92 0.31 -1.80 28.62
CA TYR A 92 0.87 -0.80 29.54
C TYR A 92 -0.21 0.16 30.06
N VAL A 93 -1.12 0.63 29.21
CA VAL A 93 -2.22 1.49 29.67
C VAL A 93 -3.15 0.73 30.62
N GLU A 94 -3.38 -0.56 30.37
CA GLU A 94 -4.20 -1.41 31.23
C GLU A 94 -3.53 -1.67 32.58
N SER A 95 -2.20 -1.82 32.65
CA SER A 95 -1.48 -1.92 33.93
C SER A 95 -1.62 -0.62 34.74
N LEU A 96 -1.50 0.54 34.10
CA LEU A 96 -1.71 1.83 34.77
C LEU A 96 -3.14 1.97 35.34
N LYS A 97 -4.15 1.57 34.55
CA LYS A 97 -5.55 1.58 35.01
C LYS A 97 -5.75 0.66 36.22
N LYS A 98 -5.22 -0.57 36.18
CA LYS A 98 -5.34 -1.53 37.28
C LYS A 98 -4.75 -0.98 38.57
N GLU A 99 -3.54 -0.41 38.51
CA GLU A 99 -2.89 0.16 39.69
C GLU A 99 -3.67 1.35 40.28
N LEU A 100 -4.23 2.22 39.44
CA LEU A 100 -5.11 3.32 39.88
C LEU A 100 -6.38 2.81 40.56
N VAL A 101 -7.01 1.77 40.00
CA VAL A 101 -8.23 1.17 40.55
C VAL A 101 -7.94 0.44 41.86
N GLU A 102 -6.82 -0.26 41.97
CA GLU A 102 -6.41 -0.94 43.20
C GLU A 102 -6.12 0.06 44.35
N LYS A 103 -5.39 1.14 44.05
CA LYS A 103 -5.08 2.21 45.03
C LYS A 103 -6.32 2.96 45.52
N THR A 104 -7.42 2.93 44.77
CA THR A 104 -8.68 3.62 45.09
C THR A 104 -9.76 2.69 45.65
N GLY A 105 -9.40 1.46 46.04
CA GLY A 105 -10.30 0.53 46.74
C GLY A 105 -11.09 -0.41 45.84
N GLY A 106 -10.79 -0.43 44.54
CA GLY A 106 -11.33 -1.39 43.57
C GLY A 106 -12.66 -0.98 42.93
N PHE A 107 -13.26 -1.96 42.25
CA PHE A 107 -14.56 -1.81 41.60
C PHE A 107 -15.71 -2.06 42.60
N ASP A 108 -16.78 -1.27 42.53
CA ASP A 108 -18.00 -1.50 43.29
C ASP A 108 -19.11 -2.04 42.38
N GLU A 109 -19.58 -3.25 42.66
CA GLU A 109 -20.69 -3.87 41.93
C GLU A 109 -22.01 -3.10 42.10
N ASN A 110 -22.20 -2.36 43.19
CA ASN A 110 -23.44 -1.60 43.45
C ASN A 110 -23.48 -0.28 42.69
N LEU A 111 -22.35 0.44 42.58
CA LEU A 111 -22.25 1.64 41.75
C LEU A 111 -22.06 1.31 40.26
N GLN A 112 -21.76 0.06 39.93
CA GLN A 112 -21.24 -0.35 38.62
C GLN A 112 -20.07 0.55 38.17
N ASP A 113 -19.27 1.05 39.12
CA ASP A 113 -18.27 2.09 38.92
C ASP A 113 -17.14 1.94 39.94
N TYR A 114 -16.07 2.70 39.80
CA TYR A 114 -14.92 2.66 40.70
C TYR A 114 -15.23 3.33 42.04
N LYS A 115 -14.79 2.72 43.16
CA LYS A 115 -15.07 3.24 44.51
C LYS A 115 -14.50 4.63 44.76
N GLY A 116 -13.26 4.88 44.34
CA GLY A 116 -12.62 6.20 44.47
C GLY A 116 -12.64 7.02 43.18
N ARG A 117 -13.75 6.99 42.44
CA ARG A 117 -13.91 7.74 41.17
C ARG A 117 -13.73 9.25 41.32
N ASP A 118 -14.01 9.79 42.51
CA ASP A 118 -13.87 11.19 42.90
C ASP A 118 -12.51 11.54 43.52
N ASN A 119 -11.65 10.54 43.73
CA ASN A 119 -10.35 10.75 44.37
C ASN A 119 -9.42 11.60 43.49
N LEU A 120 -8.96 12.72 44.04
CA LEU A 120 -8.11 13.70 43.36
C LEU A 120 -6.61 13.45 43.59
N ASP A 121 -6.26 12.87 44.74
CA ASP A 121 -4.86 12.76 45.19
C ASP A 121 -4.12 11.60 44.54
N VAL A 122 -4.77 10.44 44.43
CA VAL A 122 -4.15 9.19 43.95
C VAL A 122 -3.72 9.32 42.49
N THR A 123 -4.49 10.05 41.69
CA THR A 123 -4.19 10.28 40.27
C THR A 123 -2.87 11.06 40.14
N ALA A 124 -2.78 12.22 40.78
CA ALA A 124 -1.63 13.10 40.66
C ALA A 124 -0.37 12.44 41.24
N ASP A 125 -0.48 11.75 42.37
CA ASP A 125 0.66 11.05 42.97
C ASP A 125 1.18 9.92 42.06
N TYR A 126 0.27 9.08 41.58
CA TYR A 126 0.68 7.92 40.79
C TYR A 126 1.11 8.27 39.36
N MET A 127 0.47 9.25 38.72
CA MET A 127 0.75 9.58 37.32
C MET A 127 1.81 10.66 37.16
N ILE A 128 1.80 11.71 38.01
CA ILE A 128 2.75 12.83 37.90
C ILE A 128 3.97 12.60 38.78
N ASN A 129 3.79 12.40 40.10
CA ASN A 129 4.93 12.30 41.03
C ASN A 129 5.81 11.09 40.71
N ASN A 130 5.21 9.94 40.40
CA ASN A 130 5.94 8.73 39.99
C ASN A 130 6.35 8.72 38.51
N LYS A 131 6.09 9.80 37.77
CA LYS A 131 6.44 9.98 36.35
C LYS A 131 5.87 8.94 35.37
N ASN A 132 4.79 8.27 35.75
CA ASN A 132 4.11 7.30 34.88
C ASN A 132 3.46 7.97 33.66
N ALA A 133 2.92 9.19 33.81
CA ALA A 133 2.35 9.96 32.70
C ALA A 133 3.40 10.33 31.64
N PHE A 134 4.62 10.70 32.07
CA PHE A 134 5.73 11.01 31.16
C PHE A 134 6.21 9.75 30.42
N THR A 135 6.25 8.61 31.12
CA THR A 135 6.58 7.32 30.52
C THR A 135 5.50 6.89 29.52
N LEU A 136 4.22 7.13 29.85
CA LEU A 136 3.11 6.90 28.95
C LEU A 136 3.20 7.76 27.69
N ARG A 137 3.47 9.07 27.82
CA ARG A 137 3.69 9.98 26.68
C ARG A 137 4.77 9.46 25.75
N LYS A 138 5.94 9.12 26.32
CA LYS A 138 7.05 8.57 25.54
C LYS A 138 6.65 7.30 24.78
N LYS A 139 5.94 6.38 25.43
CA LYS A 139 5.44 5.14 24.78
C LYS A 139 4.42 5.44 23.68
N ILE A 140 3.54 6.42 23.88
CA ILE A 140 2.57 6.86 22.87
C ILE A 140 3.32 7.38 21.62
N ASP A 141 4.28 8.27 21.82
CA ASP A 141 5.05 8.88 20.73
C ASP A 141 5.92 7.83 20.01
N GLU A 142 6.59 6.94 20.75
CA GLU A 142 7.35 5.83 20.17
C GLU A 142 6.47 4.88 19.36
N THR A 143 5.28 4.52 19.86
CA THR A 143 4.34 3.66 19.13
C THR A 143 3.87 4.36 17.87
N ARG A 144 3.57 5.67 17.93
CA ARG A 144 3.20 6.46 16.77
C ARG A 144 4.31 6.47 15.71
N GLU A 145 5.55 6.74 16.10
CA GLU A 145 6.70 6.76 15.18
C GLU A 145 6.94 5.39 14.55
N LYS A 146 6.89 4.31 15.35
CA LYS A 146 7.04 2.95 14.84
C LYS A 146 5.90 2.60 13.86
N LEU A 147 4.66 2.96 14.16
CA LEU A 147 3.53 2.77 13.24
C LEU A 147 3.73 3.52 11.91
N LEU A 148 4.22 4.76 11.95
CA LEU A 148 4.56 5.53 10.75
C LEU A 148 5.75 4.94 9.98
N SER A 149 6.72 4.34 10.68
CA SER A 149 7.88 3.68 10.04
C SER A 149 7.50 2.44 9.22
N LEU A 150 6.39 1.78 9.57
CA LEU A 150 5.84 0.65 8.82
C LEU A 150 5.17 1.07 7.51
N LEU A 151 4.83 2.36 7.38
CA LEU A 151 4.26 2.95 6.18
C LEU A 151 5.35 3.50 5.25
N ASP A 152 5.08 3.42 3.94
CA ASP A 152 5.95 4.00 2.92
C ASP A 152 5.84 5.53 2.95
N GLU A 153 6.85 6.21 2.43
CA GLU A 153 6.98 7.68 2.48
C GLU A 153 5.78 8.43 1.89
N LYS A 154 5.16 7.86 0.83
CA LYS A 154 3.93 8.38 0.22
C LYS A 154 2.70 8.25 1.12
N ASP A 155 2.63 7.17 1.89
CA ASP A 155 1.50 6.90 2.78
C ASP A 155 1.61 7.72 4.07
N ARG A 156 2.83 8.03 4.54
CA ARG A 156 3.06 8.87 5.73
C ARG A 156 2.47 10.27 5.58
N ALA A 157 2.67 10.92 4.43
CA ALA A 157 2.25 12.30 4.23
C ALA A 157 0.72 12.50 4.30
N GLY A 158 -0.06 11.46 4.00
CA GLY A 158 -1.52 11.47 4.03
C GLY A 158 -2.16 10.82 5.26
N THR A 159 -1.37 10.36 6.24
CA THR A 159 -1.88 9.64 7.43
C THR A 159 -1.83 10.56 8.64
N LYS A 160 -3.01 11.02 9.10
CA LYS A 160 -3.14 11.72 10.37
C LYS A 160 -3.59 10.74 11.44
N LEU A 161 -2.64 10.18 12.17
CA LEU A 161 -2.94 9.30 13.29
C LEU A 161 -3.53 10.12 14.45
N SER A 162 -4.67 9.68 14.99
CA SER A 162 -5.31 10.28 16.18
C SER A 162 -4.48 10.13 17.46
N LEU A 163 -3.46 9.27 17.44
CA LEU A 163 -2.57 9.00 18.56
C LEU A 163 -1.53 10.12 18.69
N GLU A 164 -1.89 11.22 19.35
CA GLU A 164 -1.02 12.39 19.56
C GLU A 164 -1.05 12.87 21.01
N THR A 165 0.11 13.29 21.52
CA THR A 165 0.27 13.91 22.85
C THR A 165 0.48 15.42 22.73
N ILE A 166 -0.54 16.13 22.24
CA ILE A 166 -0.48 17.58 22.05
C ILE A 166 -0.75 18.29 23.37
N ASP A 167 0.16 19.16 23.78
CA ASP A 167 -0.04 20.03 24.95
C ASP A 167 -1.22 20.99 24.71
N PRO A 168 -2.07 21.23 25.73
CA PRO A 168 -3.22 22.13 25.56
C PRO A 168 -2.78 23.56 25.19
N PRO A 169 -3.62 24.30 24.43
CA PRO A 169 -3.31 25.67 24.05
C PRO A 169 -3.20 26.56 25.30
N GLN A 170 -2.14 27.37 25.35
CA GLN A 170 -1.90 28.26 26.47
C GLN A 170 -3.05 29.27 26.62
N LYS A 171 -3.74 29.23 27.77
CA LYS A 171 -4.75 30.23 28.13
C LYS A 171 -4.06 31.45 28.74
N LYS A 172 -4.46 32.66 28.31
CA LYS A 172 -3.93 33.91 28.88
C LYS A 172 -4.22 33.97 30.38
N GLY A 173 -3.17 34.08 31.20
CA GLY A 173 -3.26 34.16 32.66
C GLY A 173 -3.13 32.84 33.42
N TYR A 174 -2.98 31.71 32.72
CA TYR A 174 -2.71 30.39 33.32
C TYR A 174 -1.29 29.92 32.99
N ALA A 175 -0.72 29.09 33.85
CA ALA A 175 0.56 28.43 33.58
C ALA A 175 0.46 27.55 32.33
N LYS A 176 1.59 27.33 31.65
CA LYS A 176 1.64 26.39 30.54
C LYS A 176 1.59 24.98 31.13
N GLU A 177 0.50 24.26 30.87
CA GLU A 177 0.32 22.87 31.29
C GLU A 177 0.86 21.93 30.21
N SER A 178 1.60 20.90 30.63
CA SER A 178 1.96 19.79 29.74
C SER A 178 0.75 18.89 29.48
N TRP A 179 0.81 18.05 28.44
CA TRP A 179 -0.20 17.00 28.23
C TRP A 179 -0.40 16.14 29.50
N GLU A 180 0.69 15.76 30.16
CA GLU A 180 0.65 14.96 31.39
C GLU A 180 -0.15 15.65 32.51
N GLU A 181 0.16 16.93 32.77
CA GLU A 181 -0.50 17.72 33.81
C GLU A 181 -1.97 18.00 33.46
N ALA A 182 -2.29 18.21 32.19
CA ALA A 182 -3.65 18.51 31.75
C ALA A 182 -4.61 17.31 31.86
N TYR A 183 -4.09 16.08 31.76
CA TYR A 183 -4.91 14.85 31.79
C TYR A 183 -4.77 14.05 33.10
N PHE A 184 -3.68 14.25 33.85
CA PHE A 184 -3.40 13.50 35.09
C PHE A 184 -2.89 14.36 36.26
N GLY A 185 -2.87 15.69 36.12
CA GLY A 185 -2.42 16.62 37.15
C GLY A 185 -3.33 16.76 38.36
N ASP A 186 -2.97 17.71 39.21
CA ASP A 186 -3.69 18.01 40.45
C ASP A 186 -5.14 18.45 40.18
N GLY A 187 -6.07 18.00 41.02
CA GLY A 187 -7.50 18.26 40.86
C GLY A 187 -8.21 17.42 39.78
N ILE A 188 -7.53 16.45 39.16
CA ILE A 188 -8.16 15.52 38.21
C ILE A 188 -8.64 14.26 38.94
N PRO A 189 -9.96 14.01 38.99
CA PRO A 189 -10.49 12.83 39.65
C PRO A 189 -10.10 11.56 38.89
N MET A 190 -9.92 10.47 39.63
CA MET A 190 -9.53 9.17 39.06
C MET A 190 -10.47 8.72 37.93
N GLY A 191 -11.77 8.98 38.02
CA GLY A 191 -12.72 8.67 36.94
C GLY A 191 -12.39 9.40 35.62
N ALA A 192 -11.91 10.65 35.69
CA ALA A 192 -11.46 11.39 34.51
C ALA A 192 -10.11 10.88 33.99
N ALA A 193 -9.20 10.48 34.87
CA ALA A 193 -7.93 9.87 34.50
C ALA A 193 -8.13 8.54 33.75
N VAL A 194 -8.99 7.66 34.27
CA VAL A 194 -9.34 6.39 33.60
C VAL A 194 -10.02 6.64 32.26
N THR A 195 -10.90 7.65 32.17
CA THR A 195 -11.51 8.05 30.90
C THR A 195 -10.45 8.50 29.88
N SER A 196 -9.45 9.26 30.33
CA SER A 196 -8.31 9.68 29.50
C SER A 196 -7.45 8.51 29.04
N LEU A 197 -7.20 7.52 29.90
CA LEU A 197 -6.51 6.27 29.54
C LEU A 197 -7.31 5.45 28.52
N ASN A 198 -8.64 5.37 28.68
CA ASN A 198 -9.52 4.71 27.70
C ASN A 198 -9.54 5.45 26.36
N LYS A 199 -9.45 6.79 26.37
CA LYS A 199 -9.28 7.58 25.15
C LYS A 199 -7.97 7.21 24.44
N VAL A 200 -6.85 7.10 25.16
CA VAL A 200 -5.56 6.67 24.58
C VAL A 200 -5.67 5.28 23.96
N GLN A 201 -6.32 4.32 24.62
CA GLN A 201 -6.53 2.99 24.05
C GLN A 201 -7.40 3.03 22.77
N ALA A 202 -8.46 3.83 22.76
CA ALA A 202 -9.32 4.01 21.59
C ALA A 202 -8.57 4.66 20.41
N ASP A 203 -7.78 5.70 20.68
CA ASP A 203 -6.95 6.37 19.67
C ASP A 203 -5.86 5.41 19.12
N ALA A 204 -5.27 4.58 19.98
CA ALA A 204 -4.31 3.56 19.57
C ALA A 204 -4.94 2.50 18.65
N LYS A 205 -6.17 2.05 18.93
CA LYS A 205 -6.92 1.15 18.06
C LYS A 205 -7.32 1.78 16.73
N ASN A 206 -7.71 3.05 16.74
CA ASN A 206 -8.02 3.77 15.51
C ASN A 206 -6.77 3.90 14.62
N ALA A 207 -5.62 4.26 15.22
CA ALA A 207 -4.34 4.29 14.53
C ALA A 207 -3.94 2.91 13.98
N GLU A 208 -4.12 1.84 14.77
CA GLU A 208 -3.92 0.46 14.32
C GLU A 208 -4.77 0.15 13.09
N SER A 209 -6.08 0.45 13.15
CA SER A 209 -7.01 0.17 12.05
C SER A 209 -6.62 0.90 10.77
N GLU A 210 -6.23 2.17 10.86
CA GLU A 210 -5.81 2.95 9.69
C GLU A 210 -4.53 2.38 9.07
N VAL A 211 -3.51 2.09 9.89
CA VAL A 211 -2.23 1.54 9.44
C VAL A 211 -2.42 0.15 8.85
N VAL A 212 -3.16 -0.74 9.52
CA VAL A 212 -3.46 -2.10 9.04
C VAL A 212 -4.20 -2.07 7.71
N LYS A 213 -5.24 -1.22 7.57
CA LYS A 213 -5.98 -1.08 6.30
C LYS A 213 -5.06 -0.61 5.18
N LYS A 214 -4.17 0.36 5.43
CA LYS A 214 -3.22 0.85 4.42
C LYS A 214 -2.19 -0.22 4.03
N ILE A 215 -1.64 -0.95 5.00
CA ILE A 215 -0.67 -2.03 4.74
C ILE A 215 -1.33 -3.15 3.94
N LEU A 216 -2.47 -3.67 4.42
CA LEU A 216 -3.15 -4.80 3.79
C LEU A 216 -3.72 -4.41 2.41
N GLY A 217 -4.18 -3.17 2.23
CA GLY A 217 -4.64 -2.65 0.95
C GLY A 217 -3.58 -2.62 -0.16
N LYS A 218 -2.28 -2.74 0.17
CA LYS A 218 -1.21 -2.86 -0.83
C LYS A 218 -1.24 -4.17 -1.61
N VAL A 219 -1.88 -5.21 -1.09
CA VAL A 219 -2.00 -6.48 -1.85
C VAL A 219 -2.82 -6.30 -3.12
N ASP A 220 -3.81 -5.40 -3.09
CA ASP A 220 -4.69 -5.10 -4.22
C ASP A 220 -4.07 -4.08 -5.19
N GLN A 221 -2.99 -3.40 -4.79
CA GLN A 221 -2.23 -2.57 -5.71
C GLN A 221 -1.46 -3.50 -6.68
N ALA A 222 -1.91 -3.55 -7.92
CA ALA A 222 -1.20 -4.31 -8.93
C ALA A 222 0.07 -3.57 -9.32
N VAL A 223 1.16 -4.06 -8.75
CA VAL A 223 2.50 -3.76 -9.19
C VAL A 223 2.80 -4.73 -10.32
N VAL A 224 2.89 -4.24 -11.55
CA VAL A 224 3.56 -4.98 -12.63
C VAL A 224 5.01 -5.07 -12.20
N ASN A 225 5.38 -6.21 -11.60
CA ASN A 225 6.75 -6.45 -11.19
C ASN A 225 7.51 -6.90 -12.44
N LEU A 226 8.11 -5.94 -13.12
CA LEU A 226 9.04 -6.21 -14.20
C LEU A 226 10.29 -6.86 -13.60
N ASP A 227 10.37 -8.19 -13.68
CA ASP A 227 11.42 -9.00 -13.04
C ASP A 227 12.37 -9.65 -14.06
N LYS A 228 11.96 -9.74 -15.33
CA LYS A 228 12.78 -10.27 -16.42
C LYS A 228 13.12 -9.19 -17.42
N PHE A 229 14.40 -8.88 -17.54
CA PHE A 229 14.90 -7.92 -18.53
C PHE A 229 15.61 -8.68 -19.66
N ALA A 230 15.35 -8.27 -20.90
CA ALA A 230 16.02 -8.82 -22.08
C ALA A 230 16.28 -7.71 -23.10
N ALA A 231 17.44 -7.73 -23.74
CA ALA A 231 17.65 -6.92 -24.94
C ALA A 231 17.01 -7.65 -26.14
N VAL A 232 16.20 -6.93 -26.91
CA VAL A 232 15.55 -7.47 -28.12
C VAL A 232 15.93 -6.61 -29.31
N ALA A 233 16.24 -7.27 -30.42
CA ALA A 233 16.46 -6.64 -31.71
C ALA A 233 15.25 -6.92 -32.62
N VAL A 234 14.68 -5.87 -33.20
CA VAL A 234 13.57 -5.96 -34.15
C VAL A 234 14.05 -5.42 -35.49
N ALA A 235 14.10 -6.31 -36.49
CA ALA A 235 14.46 -5.99 -37.86
C ALA A 235 13.20 -6.01 -38.74
N PRO A 236 13.04 -5.07 -39.69
CA PRO A 236 11.86 -4.99 -40.54
C PRO A 236 11.75 -6.14 -41.55
N SER A 237 12.88 -6.73 -41.96
CA SER A 237 12.96 -7.87 -42.87
C SER A 237 14.00 -8.88 -42.40
N SER A 238 13.68 -10.17 -42.52
CA SER A 238 14.61 -11.28 -42.27
C SER A 238 15.48 -11.65 -43.48
N TYR A 239 15.32 -10.97 -44.62
CA TYR A 239 16.09 -11.20 -45.85
C TYR A 239 16.65 -9.88 -46.40
N VAL A 240 17.95 -9.85 -46.73
CA VAL A 240 18.66 -8.70 -47.30
C VAL A 240 19.54 -9.13 -48.48
N ILE A 241 19.61 -8.29 -49.50
CA ILE A 241 20.48 -8.49 -50.67
C ILE A 241 21.81 -7.78 -50.40
N ALA A 242 22.92 -8.39 -50.81
CA ALA A 242 24.25 -7.80 -50.69
C ALA A 242 24.30 -6.39 -51.31
N GLY A 243 24.84 -5.42 -50.56
CA GLY A 243 24.87 -4.00 -50.93
C GLY A 243 23.68 -3.17 -50.43
N GLN A 244 22.62 -3.78 -49.89
CA GLN A 244 21.55 -3.04 -49.21
C GLN A 244 21.89 -2.76 -47.74
N PRO A 245 21.57 -1.57 -47.20
CA PRO A 245 21.78 -1.27 -45.79
C PRO A 245 20.82 -2.10 -44.92
N TYR A 246 21.35 -2.76 -43.90
CA TYR A 246 20.57 -3.46 -42.88
C TYR A 246 20.34 -2.54 -41.67
N THR A 247 19.08 -2.38 -41.26
CA THR A 247 18.70 -1.57 -40.09
C THR A 247 17.87 -2.41 -39.13
N ALA A 248 18.21 -2.41 -37.84
CA ALA A 248 17.44 -3.04 -36.78
C ALA A 248 17.34 -2.11 -35.57
N GLN A 249 16.19 -2.14 -34.89
CA GLN A 249 16.00 -1.42 -33.64
C GLN A 249 16.38 -2.33 -32.48
N VAL A 250 17.23 -1.85 -31.58
CA VAL A 250 17.64 -2.60 -30.37
C VAL A 250 17.12 -1.85 -29.15
N PHE A 251 16.37 -2.52 -28.29
CA PHE A 251 15.83 -1.92 -27.07
C PHE A 251 15.81 -2.93 -25.93
N LEU A 252 15.83 -2.41 -24.70
CA LEU A 252 15.65 -3.19 -23.49
C LEU A 252 14.14 -3.39 -23.27
N THR A 253 13.70 -4.64 -23.22
CA THR A 253 12.34 -5.02 -22.82
C THR A 253 12.36 -5.61 -21.42
N ALA A 254 11.25 -5.45 -20.72
CA ALA A 254 11.02 -6.08 -19.44
C ALA A 254 9.67 -6.82 -19.45
N SER A 255 9.63 -8.01 -18.88
CA SER A 255 8.42 -8.82 -18.71
C SER A 255 8.25 -9.20 -17.24
N ASP A 256 7.01 -9.49 -16.87
CA ASP A 256 6.65 -10.06 -15.58
C ASP A 256 6.50 -11.58 -15.74
N SER A 257 7.40 -12.36 -15.14
CA SER A 257 7.40 -13.82 -15.22
C SER A 257 6.15 -14.46 -14.62
N LYS A 258 5.44 -13.74 -13.74
CA LYS A 258 4.23 -14.21 -13.06
C LYS A 258 2.95 -13.80 -13.79
N SER A 259 3.06 -13.01 -14.85
CA SER A 259 1.92 -12.57 -15.67
C SER A 259 1.83 -13.35 -16.98
N ASN A 260 0.61 -13.77 -17.32
CA ASN A 260 0.30 -14.43 -18.60
C ASN A 260 -0.58 -13.50 -19.45
N PRO A 261 0.02 -12.54 -20.19
CA PRO A 261 -0.74 -11.62 -21.02
C PRO A 261 -1.43 -12.36 -22.17
N ASN A 262 -2.57 -11.84 -22.63
CA ASN A 262 -3.25 -12.41 -23.79
C ASN A 262 -2.61 -11.87 -25.07
N ILE A 263 -1.79 -12.69 -25.72
CA ILE A 263 -1.08 -12.33 -26.96
C ILE A 263 -1.75 -13.02 -28.14
N THR A 264 -2.11 -12.25 -29.16
CA THR A 264 -2.75 -12.75 -30.38
C THR A 264 -2.03 -12.27 -31.64
N VAL A 265 -2.07 -13.08 -32.69
CA VAL A 265 -1.64 -12.72 -34.05
C VAL A 265 -2.76 -13.10 -35.00
N GLY A 266 -3.30 -12.13 -35.75
CA GLY A 266 -4.41 -12.38 -36.68
C GLY A 266 -5.67 -12.98 -36.03
N GLY A 267 -5.90 -12.73 -34.74
CA GLY A 267 -7.02 -13.26 -33.96
C GLY A 267 -6.74 -14.60 -33.25
N SER A 268 -5.66 -15.30 -33.57
CA SER A 268 -5.27 -16.55 -32.90
C SER A 268 -4.37 -16.27 -31.70
N LYS A 269 -4.65 -16.91 -30.56
CA LYS A 269 -3.85 -16.78 -29.32
C LYS A 269 -2.53 -17.54 -29.43
N LEU A 270 -1.44 -16.92 -29.01
CA LEU A 270 -0.12 -17.55 -28.96
C LEU A 270 0.09 -18.33 -27.65
N PRO A 271 0.84 -19.45 -27.68
CA PRO A 271 1.36 -20.05 -26.47
C PRO A 271 2.29 -19.04 -25.77
N THR A 272 2.08 -18.85 -24.48
CA THR A 272 2.85 -17.90 -23.65
C THR A 272 3.64 -18.64 -22.59
N THR A 273 4.89 -18.25 -22.40
CA THR A 273 5.80 -18.79 -21.38
C THR A 273 6.68 -17.65 -20.87
N ASP A 274 6.78 -17.51 -19.54
CA ASP A 274 7.53 -16.42 -18.88
C ASP A 274 7.17 -15.00 -19.39
N GLY A 275 5.89 -14.75 -19.64
CA GLY A 275 5.40 -13.47 -20.16
C GLY A 275 5.72 -13.21 -21.64
N LYS A 276 6.25 -14.20 -22.38
CA LYS A 276 6.58 -14.10 -23.81
C LYS A 276 5.70 -15.02 -24.65
N GLY A 277 5.19 -14.54 -25.77
CA GLY A 277 4.42 -15.33 -26.74
C GLY A 277 5.30 -15.83 -27.89
N THR A 278 5.18 -17.09 -28.25
CA THR A 278 5.92 -17.66 -29.40
C THR A 278 5.00 -17.77 -30.61
N TYR A 279 5.30 -17.01 -31.67
CA TYR A 279 4.64 -17.14 -32.96
C TYR A 279 5.36 -18.19 -33.81
N SER A 280 4.65 -19.26 -34.18
CA SER A 280 5.17 -20.32 -35.03
C SER A 280 4.11 -20.71 -36.06
N VAL A 281 4.49 -20.68 -37.34
CA VAL A 281 3.61 -21.03 -38.47
C VAL A 281 4.38 -21.83 -39.51
N SER A 282 3.72 -22.85 -40.07
CA SER A 282 4.26 -23.60 -41.21
C SER A 282 4.19 -22.77 -42.49
N THR A 283 5.28 -22.73 -43.24
CA THR A 283 5.37 -21.96 -44.50
C THR A 283 5.13 -22.88 -45.70
N SER A 284 3.96 -22.80 -46.34
CA SER A 284 3.56 -23.68 -47.45
C SER A 284 3.75 -23.08 -48.86
N GLY A 285 4.03 -21.79 -48.98
CA GLY A 285 4.18 -21.12 -50.27
C GLY A 285 5.14 -19.94 -50.23
N GLU A 286 5.87 -19.75 -51.32
CA GLU A 286 6.80 -18.64 -51.52
C GLU A 286 6.10 -17.28 -51.46
N GLY A 287 6.89 -16.25 -51.13
CA GLY A 287 6.44 -14.87 -51.10
C GLY A 287 6.68 -14.19 -49.75
N ILE A 288 6.31 -12.92 -49.71
CA ILE A 288 6.42 -12.08 -48.51
C ILE A 288 5.18 -12.30 -47.65
N ARG A 289 5.40 -12.51 -46.35
CA ARG A 289 4.36 -12.65 -45.34
C ARG A 289 4.49 -11.52 -44.33
N THR A 290 3.37 -10.90 -43.98
CA THR A 290 3.29 -9.78 -43.04
C THR A 290 2.34 -10.15 -41.90
N TRP A 291 2.72 -9.85 -40.67
CA TRP A 291 1.90 -10.10 -39.50
C TRP A 291 2.04 -8.98 -38.45
N ILE A 292 1.02 -8.86 -37.60
CA ILE A 292 0.95 -7.90 -36.49
C ILE A 292 0.58 -8.69 -35.24
N GLY A 293 1.40 -8.59 -34.20
CA GLY A 293 1.10 -9.10 -32.88
C GLY A 293 0.34 -8.07 -32.05
N THR A 294 -0.62 -8.54 -31.27
CA THR A 294 -1.40 -7.72 -30.34
C THR A 294 -1.32 -8.30 -28.95
N ILE A 295 -0.94 -7.48 -27.98
CA ILE A 295 -0.80 -7.84 -26.57
C ILE A 295 -1.86 -7.08 -25.80
N THR A 296 -2.73 -7.83 -25.13
CA THR A 296 -3.82 -7.29 -24.32
C THR A 296 -3.52 -7.52 -22.84
N VAL A 297 -3.42 -6.41 -22.10
CA VAL A 297 -3.12 -6.40 -20.67
C VAL A 297 -4.30 -5.81 -19.92
N LYS A 298 -4.83 -6.56 -18.96
CA LYS A 298 -5.84 -6.06 -18.04
C LYS A 298 -5.18 -5.19 -16.97
N GLN A 299 -5.62 -3.95 -16.86
CA GLN A 299 -5.16 -2.98 -15.88
C GLN A 299 -5.94 -3.11 -14.56
N ASN A 300 -5.43 -2.44 -13.53
CA ASN A 300 -5.88 -2.55 -12.14
C ASN A 300 -7.29 -1.98 -11.93
N ASP A 301 -7.69 -1.02 -12.76
CA ASP A 301 -9.03 -0.43 -12.80
C ASP A 301 -10.06 -1.32 -13.53
N GLY A 302 -9.65 -2.53 -13.95
CA GLY A 302 -10.46 -3.44 -14.74
C GLY A 302 -10.50 -3.09 -16.23
N THR A 303 -9.94 -1.95 -16.63
CA THR A 303 -9.83 -1.57 -18.05
C THR A 303 -8.78 -2.44 -18.73
N THR A 304 -8.91 -2.58 -20.03
CA THR A 304 -8.00 -3.40 -20.83
C THR A 304 -7.25 -2.48 -21.78
N LYS A 305 -5.91 -2.53 -21.72
CA LYS A 305 -5.06 -1.83 -22.68
C LYS A 305 -4.47 -2.81 -23.67
N THR A 306 -4.44 -2.39 -24.92
CA THR A 306 -3.98 -3.19 -26.05
C THR A 306 -2.79 -2.48 -26.69
N TYR A 307 -1.71 -3.22 -26.88
CA TYR A 307 -0.50 -2.78 -27.55
C TYR A 307 -0.27 -3.64 -28.79
N SER A 308 0.01 -3.02 -29.93
CA SER A 308 0.28 -3.73 -31.18
C SER A 308 1.74 -3.53 -31.59
N THR A 309 2.36 -4.58 -32.12
CA THR A 309 3.68 -4.48 -32.71
C THR A 309 3.62 -3.72 -34.04
N PRO A 310 4.71 -3.08 -34.48
CA PRO A 310 4.85 -2.69 -35.87
C PRO A 310 4.70 -3.91 -36.80
N PRO A 311 4.20 -3.75 -38.03
CA PRO A 311 4.11 -4.85 -39.00
C PRO A 311 5.47 -5.53 -39.18
N GLN A 312 5.51 -6.85 -38.94
CA GLN A 312 6.70 -7.68 -39.12
C GLN A 312 6.58 -8.43 -40.43
N THR A 313 7.67 -8.45 -41.22
CA THR A 313 7.69 -9.14 -42.51
C THR A 313 8.76 -10.22 -42.56
N TYR A 314 8.43 -11.35 -43.16
CA TYR A 314 9.39 -12.41 -43.47
C TYR A 314 9.15 -12.94 -44.88
N GLN A 315 10.23 -13.31 -45.57
CA GLN A 315 10.17 -13.84 -46.94
C GLN A 315 10.40 -15.35 -46.93
N VAL A 316 9.50 -16.08 -47.58
CA VAL A 316 9.63 -17.51 -47.85
C VAL A 316 10.12 -17.66 -49.28
N ALA A 317 11.27 -18.30 -49.46
CA ALA A 317 11.84 -18.61 -50.77
C ALA A 317 12.06 -20.11 -50.89
N ARG A 318 11.92 -20.67 -52.09
CA ARG A 318 12.36 -22.04 -52.34
C ARG A 318 13.89 -22.11 -52.27
N PRO A 319 14.46 -23.18 -51.69
CA PRO A 319 15.87 -23.47 -51.87
C PRO A 319 16.19 -23.56 -53.37
N SER A 320 17.11 -22.73 -53.84
CA SER A 320 17.58 -22.77 -55.22
C SER A 320 18.98 -23.35 -55.27
N ALA A 321 19.18 -24.37 -56.09
CA ALA A 321 20.51 -24.84 -56.49
C ALA A 321 20.68 -24.57 -57.98
N VAL A 322 21.79 -23.92 -58.35
CA VAL A 322 22.14 -23.74 -59.77
C VAL A 322 22.95 -24.96 -60.19
N VAL A 323 22.36 -25.80 -61.02
CA VAL A 323 23.04 -26.93 -61.65
C VAL A 323 23.23 -26.57 -63.12
N SER A 324 24.42 -26.08 -63.47
CA SER A 324 24.78 -25.74 -64.84
C SER A 324 26.02 -26.54 -65.26
N PRO A 325 25.95 -27.33 -66.34
CA PRO A 325 27.13 -28.00 -66.88
C PRO A 325 28.10 -26.96 -67.46
N ASP A 326 29.34 -26.91 -66.96
CA ASP A 326 30.33 -25.88 -67.35
C ASP A 326 30.61 -25.82 -68.86
N LYS A 327 30.48 -26.96 -69.57
CA LYS A 327 30.70 -27.06 -71.02
C LYS A 327 29.45 -26.76 -71.88
N MET A 328 28.30 -26.51 -71.24
CA MET A 328 27.03 -26.23 -71.92
C MET A 328 26.68 -24.73 -71.86
N ASN A 329 27.62 -23.87 -71.49
CA ASN A 329 27.51 -22.42 -71.53
C ASN A 329 27.66 -21.86 -72.97
N VAL A 330 26.99 -22.47 -73.95
CA VAL A 330 27.10 -22.15 -75.38
C VAL A 330 25.76 -21.62 -75.90
N LEU A 331 25.79 -20.54 -76.67
CA LEU A 331 24.65 -20.02 -77.43
C LEU A 331 24.97 -20.10 -78.92
N TYR A 332 24.00 -20.52 -79.74
CA TYR A 332 24.17 -20.67 -81.18
C TYR A 332 23.77 -19.40 -81.92
N VAL A 333 24.58 -19.01 -82.92
CA VAL A 333 24.30 -17.87 -83.79
C VAL A 333 23.21 -18.24 -84.82
N GLY A 334 22.28 -17.32 -85.07
CA GLY A 334 21.27 -17.47 -86.13
C GLY A 334 20.03 -18.28 -85.77
N VAL A 335 19.93 -18.78 -84.52
CA VAL A 335 18.75 -19.51 -84.02
C VAL A 335 18.28 -18.96 -82.67
N PRO A 336 16.97 -19.05 -82.34
CA PRO A 336 16.48 -18.70 -81.01
C PRO A 336 17.06 -19.62 -79.93
N ASN A 337 17.69 -19.05 -78.90
CA ASN A 337 18.23 -19.78 -77.75
C ASN A 337 17.32 -19.55 -76.54
N PRO A 338 16.50 -20.53 -76.11
CA PRO A 338 15.65 -20.37 -74.93
C PRO A 338 16.49 -20.40 -73.65
N VAL A 339 16.34 -19.39 -72.80
CA VAL A 339 17.05 -19.29 -71.51
C VAL A 339 16.04 -18.96 -70.41
N SER A 340 16.15 -19.66 -69.28
CA SER A 340 15.39 -19.37 -68.06
C SER A 340 16.30 -18.67 -67.06
N VAL A 341 15.93 -17.46 -66.64
CA VAL A 341 16.69 -16.70 -65.64
C VAL A 341 15.85 -16.53 -64.39
N SER A 342 16.46 -16.83 -63.25
CA SER A 342 15.90 -16.56 -61.93
C SER A 342 16.96 -15.92 -61.04
N ALA A 343 16.53 -15.04 -60.15
CA ALA A 343 17.38 -14.46 -59.12
C ALA A 343 16.72 -14.71 -57.76
N PRO A 344 17.34 -15.50 -56.87
CA PRO A 344 16.81 -15.73 -55.54
C PRO A 344 16.54 -14.41 -54.82
N GLY A 345 15.36 -14.28 -54.21
CA GLY A 345 14.98 -13.08 -53.45
C GLY A 345 14.40 -11.93 -54.28
N MET A 346 14.41 -11.99 -55.61
CA MET A 346 13.86 -10.97 -56.51
C MET A 346 12.61 -11.48 -57.24
N ALA A 347 11.56 -10.65 -57.27
CA ALA A 347 10.34 -10.96 -58.01
C ALA A 347 10.61 -10.93 -59.53
N LYS A 348 9.96 -11.82 -60.30
CA LYS A 348 10.20 -11.98 -61.74
C LYS A 348 9.98 -10.68 -62.51
N GLU A 349 9.00 -9.89 -62.07
CA GLU A 349 8.61 -8.61 -62.68
C GLU A 349 9.66 -7.51 -62.47
N LYS A 350 10.55 -7.67 -61.50
CA LYS A 350 11.63 -6.71 -61.21
C LYS A 350 12.95 -7.08 -61.92
N LEU A 351 13.02 -8.21 -62.61
CA LEU A 351 14.21 -8.62 -63.35
C LEU A 351 14.29 -7.89 -64.69
N ARG A 352 15.44 -7.24 -64.94
CA ARG A 352 15.78 -6.65 -66.24
C ARG A 352 17.06 -7.31 -66.74
N LEU A 353 16.99 -7.86 -67.94
CA LEU A 353 18.12 -8.55 -68.59
C LEU A 353 18.59 -7.74 -69.78
N SER A 354 19.89 -7.77 -70.03
CA SER A 354 20.50 -7.20 -71.22
C SER A 354 21.59 -8.14 -71.73
N ILE A 355 21.86 -8.10 -73.04
CA ILE A 355 22.91 -8.90 -73.69
C ILE A 355 23.67 -7.99 -74.66
N SER A 356 24.99 -8.17 -74.74
CA SER A 356 25.87 -7.33 -75.59
C SER A 356 26.05 -7.84 -77.01
N GLY A 357 25.88 -9.15 -77.24
CA GLY A 357 26.16 -9.82 -78.52
C GLY A 357 24.92 -10.29 -79.30
N GLY A 358 23.76 -9.66 -79.11
CA GLY A 358 22.51 -10.07 -79.75
C GLY A 358 21.29 -9.30 -79.22
N SER A 359 20.09 -9.86 -79.43
CA SER A 359 18.83 -9.34 -78.87
C SER A 359 18.24 -10.32 -77.87
N ILE A 360 17.83 -9.84 -76.70
CA ILE A 360 17.09 -10.61 -75.70
C ILE A 360 15.67 -10.07 -75.57
N SER A 361 14.68 -10.95 -75.61
CA SER A 361 13.27 -10.62 -75.46
C SER A 361 12.54 -11.73 -74.70
N GLY A 362 11.67 -11.38 -73.77
CA GLY A 362 10.92 -12.34 -72.96
C GLY A 362 10.11 -11.66 -71.85
N SER A 363 9.19 -12.42 -71.25
CA SER A 363 8.27 -12.00 -70.19
C SER A 363 8.51 -12.73 -68.87
#